data_AF-A0A7J3XZI1-F1
#
_entry.id   AF-A0A7J3XZI1-F1
#
_cell.length_a   1.000
_cell.length_b   1.000
_cell.length_c   1.000
_cell.angle_alpha   90.00
_cell.angle_beta   90.00
_cell.angle_gamma   90.00
#
_symmetry.space_group_name_H-M   'P 1'
#
loop_
_entity.id
_entity.type
_entity.pdbx_description
1 polymer ?
#
loop_
_entity_poly.entity_id
_entity_poly.type
_entity_poly.pdbx_seq_one_letter_code
_entity_poly.pdbx_strand_id
1 'polypeptide(L)'
;MSRVDLLYKLADSIRNDKLRSVVYQYLNKVLDPKVEKCVEFEEAPGEIEEHHSYPGGLLEHSLSVAYISSYIADLYENVYGFKINKDLIIACSILHDVYKVFEFEVDNGLIGRCRDYYYPHDARLSSEILVREGLPELAKCITEIHGYYGYTSIESLIVGLSDILDAKFHSIIQAKIRNYLSRAGRGGLKEFYEFMKSREWVKKDVLERILITPP
;
A
#
# COMPACT_ATOMS: atom_id res chain seq x y z
N MET A 1 13.35 -13.23 -5.08
CA MET A 1 12.43 -12.25 -5.71
C MET A 1 12.09 -11.22 -4.65
N SER A 2 12.43 -9.97 -4.88
CA SER A 2 12.12 -8.84 -4.01
C SER A 2 10.62 -8.53 -4.04
N ARG A 3 10.11 -7.69 -3.13
CA ARG A 3 8.70 -7.23 -3.20
C ARG A 3 8.46 -6.31 -4.40
N VAL A 4 9.47 -5.53 -4.78
CA VAL A 4 9.43 -4.73 -6.01
C VAL A 4 9.27 -5.64 -7.23
N ASP A 5 10.03 -6.74 -7.31
CA ASP A 5 9.88 -7.73 -8.40
C ASP A 5 8.46 -8.33 -8.43
N LEU A 6 7.81 -8.50 -7.27
CA LEU A 6 6.44 -9.00 -7.20
C LEU A 6 5.41 -7.97 -7.69
N LEU A 7 5.61 -6.67 -7.43
CA LEU A 7 4.78 -5.61 -8.02
C LEU A 7 4.92 -5.59 -9.54
N TYR A 8 6.14 -5.70 -10.08
CA TYR A 8 6.32 -5.82 -11.53
C TYR A 8 5.67 -7.07 -12.09
N LYS A 9 5.77 -8.21 -11.41
CA LYS A 9 5.08 -9.45 -11.82
C LYS A 9 3.55 -9.30 -11.84
N LEU A 10 2.99 -8.52 -10.91
CA LEU A 10 1.56 -8.17 -10.94
C LEU A 10 1.26 -7.22 -12.12
N ALA A 11 2.09 -6.21 -12.35
CA ALA A 11 1.96 -5.32 -13.49
C ALA A 11 2.03 -6.06 -14.84
N ASP A 12 2.90 -7.06 -14.96
CA ASP A 12 3.01 -7.95 -16.14
C ASP A 12 1.70 -8.70 -16.45
N SER A 13 0.86 -8.94 -15.43
CA SER A 13 -0.42 -9.63 -15.61
C SER A 13 -1.53 -8.75 -16.19
N ILE A 14 -1.33 -7.43 -16.23
CA ILE A 14 -2.26 -6.46 -16.83
C ILE A 14 -2.24 -6.64 -18.35
N ARG A 15 -3.39 -7.00 -18.93
CA ARG A 15 -3.50 -7.30 -20.37
C ARG A 15 -3.58 -6.04 -21.22
N ASN A 16 -4.22 -4.99 -20.73
CA ASN A 16 -4.29 -3.69 -21.39
C ASN A 16 -2.90 -3.03 -21.42
N ASP A 17 -2.30 -2.95 -22.61
CA ASP A 17 -0.94 -2.44 -22.81
C ASP A 17 -0.77 -0.99 -22.32
N LYS A 18 -1.79 -0.14 -22.48
CA LYS A 18 -1.74 1.26 -22.03
C LYS A 18 -1.73 1.33 -20.51
N LEU A 19 -2.63 0.60 -19.83
CA LEU A 19 -2.64 0.53 -18.36
C LEU A 19 -1.33 -0.04 -17.83
N ARG A 20 -0.85 -1.15 -18.42
CA ARG A 20 0.43 -1.75 -18.03
C ARG A 20 1.57 -0.75 -18.16
N SER A 21 1.69 -0.07 -19.32
CA SER A 21 2.73 0.94 -19.53
C SER A 21 2.69 2.06 -18.49
N VAL A 22 1.50 2.52 -18.11
CA VAL A 22 1.32 3.57 -17.11
C VAL A 22 1.72 3.10 -15.71
N VAL A 23 1.39 1.86 -15.34
CA VAL A 23 1.87 1.27 -14.07
C VAL A 23 3.40 1.20 -14.04
N TYR A 24 4.02 0.73 -15.11
CA TYR A 24 5.49 0.72 -15.23
C TYR A 24 6.08 2.13 -15.12
N GLN A 25 5.49 3.11 -15.81
CA GLN A 25 5.94 4.50 -15.77
C GLN A 25 5.99 5.04 -14.34
N TYR A 26 4.92 4.88 -13.56
CA TYR A 26 4.87 5.43 -12.20
C TYR A 26 5.71 4.61 -11.21
N LEU A 27 5.78 3.28 -11.32
CA LEU A 27 6.71 2.47 -10.53
C LEU A 27 8.16 2.86 -10.79
N ASN A 28 8.56 2.95 -12.06
CA ASN A 28 9.91 3.37 -12.45
C ASN A 28 10.22 4.78 -11.94
N LYS A 29 9.25 5.70 -11.97
CA LYS A 29 9.42 7.07 -11.47
C LYS A 29 9.73 7.09 -9.97
N VAL A 30 9.01 6.33 -9.15
CA VAL A 30 9.26 6.33 -7.69
C VAL A 30 10.50 5.53 -7.29
N LEU A 31 10.93 4.59 -8.13
CA LEU A 31 12.15 3.82 -7.95
C LEU A 31 13.40 4.51 -8.52
N ASP A 32 13.25 5.54 -9.35
CA ASP A 32 14.39 6.27 -9.92
C ASP A 32 15.09 7.09 -8.81
N PRO A 33 16.39 6.85 -8.54
CA PRO A 33 17.14 7.61 -7.54
C PRO A 33 17.38 9.08 -7.95
N LYS A 34 17.11 9.45 -9.20
CA LYS A 34 17.19 10.84 -9.68
C LYS A 34 15.91 11.63 -9.42
N VAL A 35 14.81 10.97 -9.11
CA VAL A 35 13.57 11.63 -8.75
C VAL A 35 13.66 12.03 -7.28
N GLU A 36 13.58 13.33 -7.02
CA GLU A 36 13.56 13.87 -5.67
C GLU A 36 12.29 13.41 -4.93
N LYS A 37 12.49 12.66 -3.85
CA LYS A 37 11.47 12.08 -2.99
C LYS A 37 11.82 12.40 -1.55
N CYS A 38 10.83 12.38 -0.67
CA CYS A 38 11.04 12.60 0.76
C CYS A 38 11.50 11.31 1.46
N VAL A 39 11.18 10.16 0.88
CA VAL A 39 11.67 8.84 1.29
C VAL A 39 11.75 7.91 0.07
N GLU A 40 12.71 7.00 0.05
CA GLU A 40 12.79 5.97 -1.00
C GLU A 40 11.60 5.01 -0.91
N PHE A 41 11.10 4.53 -2.05
CA PHE A 41 9.89 3.70 -2.10
C PHE A 41 10.01 2.42 -1.26
N GLU A 42 11.19 1.80 -1.25
CA GLU A 42 11.46 0.60 -0.46
C GLU A 42 11.54 0.84 1.04
N GLU A 43 11.73 2.09 1.48
CA GLU A 43 11.79 2.49 2.89
C GLU A 43 10.57 3.32 3.32
N ALA A 44 9.65 3.60 2.41
CA ALA A 44 8.47 4.40 2.70
C ALA A 44 7.52 3.67 3.69
N PRO A 45 6.98 4.38 4.70
CA PRO A 45 5.96 3.84 5.58
C PRO A 45 4.59 3.84 4.89
N GLY A 46 3.71 2.92 5.29
CA GLY A 46 2.35 2.85 4.76
C GLY A 46 1.45 3.96 5.29
N GLU A 47 1.54 4.28 6.58
CA GLU A 47 0.76 5.35 7.21
C GLU A 47 1.50 5.94 8.44
N ILE A 48 1.09 7.13 8.88
CA ILE A 48 1.61 7.78 10.09
C ILE A 48 0.86 7.24 11.32
N GLU A 49 1.59 6.65 12.27
CA GLU A 49 1.09 6.08 13.54
C GLU A 49 0.06 4.93 13.45
N GLU A 50 -0.51 4.67 12.27
CA GLU A 50 -1.53 3.64 12.07
C GLU A 50 -0.97 2.31 11.52
N HIS A 51 -1.51 1.80 10.42
CA HIS A 51 -1.13 0.53 9.81
C HIS A 51 0.15 0.70 9.00
N HIS A 52 0.96 -0.36 8.89
CA HIS A 52 2.20 -0.32 8.12
C HIS A 52 3.15 0.85 8.50
N SER A 53 3.10 1.33 9.75
CA SER A 53 3.83 2.53 10.20
C SER A 53 5.26 2.19 10.63
N TYR A 54 6.06 1.78 9.64
CA TYR A 54 7.49 1.45 9.76
C TYR A 54 8.14 1.49 8.36
N PRO A 55 9.47 1.63 8.28
CA PRO A 55 10.15 1.67 6.99
C PRO A 55 9.93 0.41 6.15
N GLY A 56 9.47 0.62 4.91
CA GLY A 56 9.10 -0.43 3.95
C GLY A 56 7.66 -0.94 4.08
N GLY A 57 6.87 -0.40 5.01
CA GLY A 57 5.48 -0.75 5.20
C GLY A 57 4.60 -0.46 3.98
N LEU A 58 4.89 0.62 3.23
CA LEU A 58 4.15 0.99 2.02
C LEU A 58 4.18 -0.12 0.97
N LEU A 59 5.39 -0.65 0.72
CA LEU A 59 5.60 -1.70 -0.26
C LEU A 59 4.92 -3.02 0.13
N GLU A 60 4.85 -3.32 1.42
CA GLU A 60 4.08 -4.47 1.93
C GLU A 60 2.59 -4.27 1.73
N HIS A 61 2.09 -3.09 2.08
CA HIS A 61 0.69 -2.70 1.94
C HIS A 61 0.22 -2.74 0.49
N SER A 62 0.90 -2.04 -0.43
CA SER A 62 0.50 -2.01 -1.85
C SER A 62 0.50 -3.41 -2.48
N LEU A 63 1.46 -4.27 -2.10
CA LEU A 63 1.49 -5.65 -2.57
C LEU A 63 0.32 -6.48 -2.03
N SER A 64 0.02 -6.34 -0.73
CA SER A 64 -1.10 -7.02 -0.07
C SER A 64 -2.43 -6.61 -0.70
N VAL A 65 -2.68 -5.31 -0.84
CA VAL A 65 -3.89 -4.75 -1.45
C VAL A 65 -4.07 -5.26 -2.88
N ALA A 66 -3.00 -5.31 -3.69
CA ALA A 66 -3.10 -5.84 -5.05
C ALA A 66 -3.48 -7.33 -5.10
N TYR A 67 -2.91 -8.15 -4.22
CA TYR A 67 -3.30 -9.57 -4.13
C TYR A 67 -4.73 -9.75 -3.62
N ILE A 68 -5.10 -9.10 -2.52
CA ILE A 68 -6.45 -9.17 -1.94
C ILE A 68 -7.48 -8.74 -2.99
N SER A 69 -7.25 -7.62 -3.68
CA SER A 69 -8.16 -7.10 -4.70
C SER A 69 -8.33 -8.08 -5.86
N SER A 70 -7.23 -8.70 -6.32
CA SER A 70 -7.29 -9.73 -7.36
C SER A 70 -8.11 -10.96 -6.92
N TYR A 71 -7.91 -11.44 -5.70
CA TYR A 71 -8.65 -12.60 -5.18
C TYR A 71 -10.14 -12.30 -4.95
N ILE A 72 -10.47 -11.11 -4.44
CA ILE A 72 -11.86 -10.68 -4.26
C ILE A 72 -12.54 -10.51 -5.63
N ALA A 73 -11.84 -9.98 -6.63
CA ALA A 73 -12.36 -9.89 -7.99
C ALA A 73 -12.71 -11.29 -8.54
N ASP A 74 -11.78 -12.25 -8.46
CA ASP A 74 -12.04 -13.64 -8.86
C ASP A 74 -13.23 -14.25 -8.10
N LEU A 75 -13.30 -14.04 -6.80
CA LEU A 75 -14.40 -14.52 -5.96
C LEU A 75 -15.75 -13.98 -6.46
N TYR A 76 -15.86 -12.68 -6.70
CA TYR A 76 -17.12 -12.05 -7.08
C TYR A 76 -17.55 -12.35 -8.51
N GLU A 77 -16.62 -12.52 -9.46
CA GLU A 77 -16.97 -13.06 -10.77
C GLU A 77 -17.55 -14.46 -10.65
N ASN A 78 -16.94 -15.33 -9.85
CA ASN A 78 -17.37 -16.72 -9.70
C ASN A 78 -18.69 -16.89 -8.93
N VAL A 79 -18.92 -16.09 -7.89
CA VAL A 79 -20.10 -16.20 -7.02
C VAL A 79 -21.30 -15.44 -7.60
N TYR A 80 -21.08 -14.25 -8.15
CA TYR A 80 -22.16 -13.35 -8.55
C TYR A 80 -22.27 -13.12 -10.07
N GLY A 81 -21.26 -13.52 -10.85
CA GLY A 81 -21.33 -13.50 -12.32
C GLY A 81 -21.17 -12.12 -12.97
N PHE A 82 -20.78 -11.09 -12.22
CA PHE A 82 -20.45 -9.78 -12.81
C PHE A 82 -19.13 -9.87 -13.58
N LYS A 83 -18.99 -9.05 -14.62
CA LYS A 83 -17.69 -8.87 -15.31
C LYS A 83 -16.91 -7.78 -14.60
N ILE A 84 -15.69 -8.09 -14.18
CA ILE A 84 -14.84 -7.16 -13.43
C ILE A 84 -13.61 -6.82 -14.27
N ASN A 85 -13.26 -5.54 -14.36
CA ASN A 85 -12.03 -5.11 -15.01
C ASN A 85 -10.81 -5.34 -14.11
N LYS A 86 -10.25 -6.56 -14.15
CA LYS A 86 -9.08 -6.94 -13.34
C LYS A 86 -7.82 -6.13 -13.66
N ASP A 87 -7.64 -5.70 -14.91
CA ASP A 87 -6.52 -4.86 -15.32
C ASP A 87 -6.57 -3.51 -14.58
N LEU A 88 -7.76 -2.90 -14.48
CA LEU A 88 -7.98 -1.67 -13.73
C LEU A 88 -7.76 -1.88 -12.23
N ILE A 89 -8.26 -2.99 -11.66
CA ILE A 89 -8.05 -3.33 -10.24
C ILE A 89 -6.57 -3.41 -9.92
N ILE A 90 -5.81 -4.23 -10.67
CA ILE A 90 -4.38 -4.44 -10.41
C ILE A 90 -3.61 -3.11 -10.58
N ALA A 91 -3.90 -2.34 -11.64
CA ALA A 91 -3.28 -1.03 -11.84
C ALA A 91 -3.57 -0.06 -10.69
N CYS A 92 -4.82 0.03 -10.27
CA CYS A 92 -5.27 0.91 -9.19
C CYS A 92 -4.66 0.49 -7.85
N SER A 93 -4.69 -0.81 -7.50
CA SER A 93 -4.09 -1.32 -6.26
C SER A 93 -2.58 -1.10 -6.18
N ILE A 94 -1.83 -1.27 -7.27
CA ILE A 94 -0.38 -1.03 -7.28
C ILE A 94 -0.07 0.46 -7.07
N LEU A 95 -0.87 1.35 -7.66
CA LEU A 95 -0.54 2.76 -7.74
C LEU A 95 -1.15 3.64 -6.64
N HIS A 96 -2.27 3.25 -6.02
CA HIS A 96 -3.09 4.15 -5.18
C HIS A 96 -2.28 4.95 -4.15
N ASP A 97 -1.28 4.31 -3.55
CA ASP A 97 -0.48 4.80 -2.44
C ASP A 97 0.97 5.15 -2.84
N VAL A 98 1.36 4.91 -4.10
CA VAL A 98 2.76 4.98 -4.54
C VAL A 98 3.38 6.37 -4.39
N TYR A 99 2.54 7.42 -4.34
CA TYR A 99 2.97 8.80 -4.15
C TYR A 99 3.15 9.22 -2.69
N LYS A 100 2.90 8.32 -1.72
CA LYS A 100 3.28 8.55 -0.31
C LYS A 100 4.79 8.77 -0.13
N VAL A 101 5.62 8.34 -1.08
CA VAL A 101 7.07 8.65 -1.13
C VAL A 101 7.38 10.15 -1.23
N PHE A 102 6.44 10.95 -1.74
CA PHE A 102 6.54 12.40 -1.79
C PHE A 102 5.86 13.08 -0.60
N GLU A 103 4.94 12.38 0.09
CA GLU A 103 4.15 12.93 1.19
C GLU A 103 4.77 12.66 2.56
N PHE A 104 5.44 11.53 2.73
CA PHE A 104 5.99 11.10 4.02
C PHE A 104 7.51 11.22 4.07
N GLU A 105 8.02 11.50 5.26
CA GLU A 105 9.45 11.52 5.57
C GLU A 105 9.74 10.64 6.79
N VAL A 106 10.98 10.16 6.87
CA VAL A 106 11.49 9.45 8.05
C VAL A 106 12.73 10.17 8.56
N ASP A 107 12.58 10.92 9.65
CA ASP A 107 13.68 11.67 10.29
C ASP A 107 14.01 11.05 11.65
N ASN A 108 15.23 10.54 11.80
CA ASN A 108 15.68 9.87 13.03
C ASN A 108 14.73 8.77 13.56
N GLY A 109 14.03 8.09 12.64
CA GLY A 109 13.05 7.05 12.95
C GLY A 109 11.64 7.55 13.27
N LEU A 110 11.41 8.87 13.30
CA LEU A 110 10.08 9.44 13.38
C LEU A 110 9.50 9.53 11.98
N ILE A 111 8.32 8.93 11.79
CA ILE A 111 7.55 9.03 10.56
C ILE A 111 6.70 10.30 10.65
N GLY A 112 6.78 11.13 9.62
CA GLY A 112 6.05 12.40 9.56
C GLY A 112 5.67 12.77 8.12
N ARG A 113 5.07 13.94 7.96
CA ARG A 113 4.80 14.53 6.65
C ARG A 113 6.00 15.32 6.17
N CYS A 114 6.31 15.16 4.88
CA CYS A 114 7.36 15.91 4.21
C CYS A 114 7.04 17.40 4.16
N ARG A 115 7.98 18.23 4.62
CA ARG A 115 7.75 19.68 4.80
C ARG A 115 7.57 20.47 3.50
N ASP A 116 8.13 19.97 2.40
CA ASP A 116 8.10 20.66 1.11
C ASP A 116 6.94 20.20 0.21
N TYR A 117 6.00 19.43 0.76
CA TYR A 117 4.97 18.77 -0.02
C TYR A 117 3.57 18.92 0.57
N TYR A 118 2.67 19.53 -0.20
CA TYR A 118 1.37 20.02 0.29
C TYR A 118 0.15 19.31 -0.32
N TYR A 119 0.34 18.50 -1.36
CA TYR A 119 -0.75 17.83 -2.05
C TYR A 119 -0.89 16.39 -1.56
N PRO A 120 -2.10 15.92 -1.22
CA PRO A 120 -2.34 14.50 -0.97
C PRO A 120 -1.84 13.63 -2.15
N HIS A 121 -1.20 12.51 -1.83
CA HIS A 121 -0.62 11.59 -2.82
C HIS A 121 -1.62 11.16 -3.89
N ASP A 122 -2.85 10.83 -3.50
CA ASP A 122 -3.95 10.43 -4.38
C ASP A 122 -4.37 11.57 -5.32
N ALA A 123 -4.54 12.79 -4.81
CA ALA A 123 -4.90 13.96 -5.58
C ALA A 123 -3.85 14.27 -6.65
N ARG A 124 -2.55 14.19 -6.33
CA ARG A 124 -1.50 14.40 -7.33
C ARG A 124 -1.45 13.28 -8.36
N LEU A 125 -1.43 12.02 -7.92
CA LEU A 125 -1.32 10.89 -8.84
C LEU A 125 -2.52 10.82 -9.78
N SER A 126 -3.74 10.88 -9.24
CA SER A 126 -4.97 10.87 -10.03
C SER A 126 -5.03 12.02 -11.03
N SER A 127 -4.59 13.24 -10.64
CA SER A 127 -4.52 14.39 -11.55
C SER A 127 -3.51 14.18 -12.68
N GLU A 128 -2.31 13.67 -12.37
CA GLU A 128 -1.31 13.34 -13.40
C GLU A 128 -1.84 12.27 -14.37
N ILE A 129 -2.46 11.20 -13.87
CA ILE A 129 -3.05 10.14 -14.69
C ILE A 129 -4.19 10.67 -15.58
N LEU A 130 -5.08 11.49 -15.02
CA LEU A 130 -6.21 12.04 -15.76
C LEU A 130 -5.75 12.95 -16.89
N VAL A 131 -4.85 13.90 -16.59
CA VAL A 131 -4.47 14.97 -17.52
C VAL A 131 -3.41 14.51 -18.53
N ARG A 132 -2.42 13.72 -18.10
CA ARG A 132 -1.28 13.34 -18.95
C ARG A 132 -1.53 12.04 -19.69
N GLU A 133 -2.09 11.05 -19.01
CA GLU A 133 -2.25 9.71 -19.56
C GLU A 133 -3.63 9.50 -20.20
N GLY A 134 -4.61 10.34 -19.86
CA GLY A 134 -5.98 10.23 -20.38
C GLY A 134 -6.61 8.89 -19.99
N LEU A 135 -6.51 8.52 -18.72
CA LEU A 135 -7.07 7.30 -18.13
C LEU A 135 -8.04 7.65 -16.98
N PRO A 136 -9.23 8.16 -17.30
CA PRO A 136 -10.14 8.70 -16.28
C PRO A 136 -10.64 7.62 -15.29
N GLU A 137 -10.81 6.37 -15.71
CA GLU A 137 -11.26 5.28 -14.84
C GLU A 137 -10.21 4.91 -13.78
N LEU A 138 -8.92 4.94 -14.15
CA LEU A 138 -7.81 4.71 -13.21
C LEU A 138 -7.67 5.88 -12.24
N ALA A 139 -7.70 7.11 -12.75
CA ALA A 139 -7.66 8.31 -11.90
C ALA A 139 -8.82 8.32 -10.89
N LYS A 140 -10.05 8.05 -11.36
CA LYS A 140 -11.24 7.95 -10.52
C LYS A 140 -11.11 6.85 -9.46
N CYS A 141 -10.65 5.66 -9.86
CA CYS A 141 -10.44 4.55 -8.94
C CYS A 141 -9.51 4.96 -7.78
N ILE A 142 -8.36 5.58 -8.09
CA ILE A 142 -7.41 6.07 -7.09
C ILE A 142 -8.05 7.09 -6.13
N THR A 143 -8.80 8.06 -6.65
CA THR A 143 -9.47 9.07 -5.81
C THR A 143 -10.56 8.49 -4.90
N GLU A 144 -11.21 7.39 -5.29
CA GLU A 144 -12.32 6.80 -4.54
C GLU A 144 -11.88 5.87 -3.39
N ILE A 145 -10.63 5.38 -3.37
CA ILE A 145 -10.16 4.39 -2.37
C ILE A 145 -10.18 4.97 -0.96
N HIS A 146 -9.68 6.20 -0.78
CA HIS A 146 -9.43 6.78 0.56
C HIS A 146 -10.69 7.34 1.25
N GLY A 147 -11.88 6.97 0.78
CA GLY A 147 -13.14 7.17 1.51
C GLY A 147 -13.65 8.60 1.61
N TYR A 148 -12.98 9.58 0.98
CA TYR A 148 -13.47 10.96 0.87
C TYR A 148 -14.72 11.07 -0.02
N TYR A 149 -14.90 10.12 -0.93
CA TYR A 149 -15.99 10.04 -1.88
C TYR A 149 -16.61 8.64 -1.86
N GLY A 150 -17.86 8.51 -2.30
CA GLY A 150 -18.48 7.19 -2.46
C GLY A 150 -17.90 6.43 -3.65
N TYR A 151 -17.85 5.10 -3.55
CA TYR A 151 -17.47 4.25 -4.67
C TYR A 151 -18.50 4.34 -5.80
N THR A 152 -18.06 4.62 -7.03
CA THR A 152 -18.95 4.68 -8.19
C THR A 152 -18.72 3.55 -9.20
N SER A 153 -17.76 2.66 -8.94
CA SER A 153 -17.54 1.41 -9.68
C SER A 153 -17.27 0.23 -8.75
N ILE A 154 -17.54 -0.97 -9.24
CA ILE A 154 -17.24 -2.22 -8.54
C ILE A 154 -15.72 -2.36 -8.34
N GLU A 155 -14.91 -1.92 -9.30
CA GLU A 155 -13.45 -1.93 -9.20
C GLU A 155 -12.97 -1.05 -8.03
N SER A 156 -13.44 0.20 -7.94
CA SER A 156 -13.12 1.09 -6.81
C SER A 156 -13.57 0.49 -5.48
N LEU A 157 -14.78 -0.08 -5.45
CA LEU A 157 -15.32 -0.72 -4.25
C LEU A 157 -14.43 -1.89 -3.80
N ILE A 158 -13.99 -2.74 -4.73
CA ILE A 158 -13.14 -3.88 -4.41
C ILE A 158 -11.78 -3.40 -3.89
N VAL A 159 -11.14 -2.44 -4.58
CA VAL A 159 -9.82 -1.96 -4.15
C VAL A 159 -9.92 -1.23 -2.81
N GLY A 160 -10.91 -0.35 -2.61
CA GLY A 160 -11.13 0.34 -1.34
C GLY A 160 -11.45 -0.59 -0.18
N LEU A 161 -12.25 -1.64 -0.39
CA LEU A 161 -12.49 -2.63 0.66
C LEU A 161 -11.25 -3.48 0.97
N SER A 162 -10.41 -3.73 -0.04
CA SER A 162 -9.16 -4.47 0.12
C SER A 162 -8.12 -3.67 0.91
N ASP A 163 -8.02 -2.38 0.61
CA ASP A 163 -7.24 -1.40 1.37
C ASP A 163 -7.65 -1.37 2.85
N ILE A 164 -8.95 -1.16 3.12
CA ILE A 164 -9.49 -1.17 4.48
C ILE A 164 -9.22 -2.51 5.20
N LEU A 165 -9.34 -3.64 4.51
CA LEU A 165 -9.10 -4.96 5.09
C LEU A 165 -7.64 -5.12 5.52
N ASP A 166 -6.70 -4.78 4.65
CA ASP A 166 -5.27 -4.88 4.92
C ASP A 166 -4.86 -3.93 6.06
N ALA A 167 -5.29 -2.66 5.99
CA ALA A 167 -5.06 -1.66 7.03
C ALA A 167 -5.57 -2.12 8.40
N LYS A 168 -6.78 -2.69 8.47
CA LYS A 168 -7.34 -3.24 9.71
C LYS A 168 -6.58 -4.46 10.21
N PHE A 169 -6.23 -5.38 9.33
CA PHE A 169 -5.46 -6.56 9.69
C PHE A 169 -4.10 -6.17 10.30
N HIS A 170 -3.38 -5.27 9.61
CA HIS A 170 -2.05 -4.88 10.02
C HIS A 170 -2.05 -3.97 11.25
N SER A 171 -3.02 -3.06 11.41
CA SER A 171 -3.10 -2.21 12.61
C SER A 171 -3.24 -3.05 13.90
N ILE A 172 -4.01 -4.14 13.86
CA ILE A 172 -4.13 -5.09 14.99
C ILE A 172 -2.78 -5.75 15.29
N ILE A 173 -2.11 -6.27 14.26
CA ILE A 173 -0.81 -6.94 14.42
C ILE A 173 0.24 -5.97 14.97
N GLN A 174 0.33 -4.79 14.36
CA GLN A 174 1.28 -3.76 14.77
C GLN A 174 1.08 -3.34 16.23
N ALA A 175 -0.17 -3.10 16.65
CA ALA A 175 -0.47 -2.75 18.03
C ALA A 175 -0.05 -3.87 19.00
N LYS A 176 -0.31 -5.13 18.64
CA LYS A 176 0.09 -6.29 19.44
C LYS A 176 1.60 -6.48 19.52
N ILE A 177 2.32 -6.24 18.42
CA ILE A 177 3.78 -6.26 18.40
C ILE A 177 4.35 -5.15 19.30
N ARG A 178 3.85 -3.92 19.18
CA ARG A 178 4.30 -2.80 20.02
C ARG A 178 4.10 -3.10 21.51
N ASN A 179 2.95 -3.68 21.87
CA ASN A 179 2.69 -4.12 23.25
C ASN A 179 3.68 -5.20 23.70
N TYR A 180 3.81 -6.27 22.92
CA TYR A 180 4.72 -7.37 23.19
C TYR A 180 6.16 -6.90 23.46
N LEU A 181 6.68 -6.01 22.61
CA LEU A 181 8.01 -5.45 22.75
C LEU A 181 8.13 -4.54 23.98
N SER A 182 7.13 -3.71 24.24
CA SER A 182 7.08 -2.86 25.44
C SER A 182 7.19 -3.67 26.73
N ARG A 183 6.42 -4.77 26.83
CA ARG A 183 6.46 -5.67 27.99
C ARG A 183 7.78 -6.41 28.15
N ALA A 184 8.52 -6.62 27.06
CA ALA A 184 9.86 -7.19 27.07
C ALA A 184 10.96 -6.15 27.39
N GLY A 185 10.60 -4.90 27.73
CA GLY A 185 11.57 -3.82 27.95
C GLY A 185 12.23 -3.30 26.67
N ARG A 186 11.64 -3.59 25.50
CA ARG A 186 12.13 -3.26 24.15
C ARG A 186 11.14 -2.38 23.37
N GLY A 187 10.40 -1.52 24.07
CA GLY A 187 9.31 -0.74 23.49
C GLY A 187 9.70 0.47 22.64
N GLY A 188 10.99 0.70 22.40
CA GLY A 188 11.45 1.83 21.59
C GLY A 188 11.14 1.66 20.10
N LEU A 189 11.11 2.77 19.37
CA LEU A 189 10.84 2.80 17.93
C LEU A 189 11.88 1.99 17.14
N LYS A 190 13.16 2.08 17.55
CA LYS A 190 14.24 1.35 16.91
C LYS A 190 14.04 -0.16 17.01
N GLU A 191 13.74 -0.67 18.20
CA GLU A 191 13.48 -2.07 18.45
C GLU A 191 12.24 -2.56 17.70
N PHE A 192 11.19 -1.73 17.64
CA PHE A 192 10.00 -2.03 16.85
C PHE A 192 10.33 -2.17 15.36
N TYR A 193 11.06 -1.23 14.76
CA TYR A 193 11.43 -1.31 13.34
C TYR A 193 12.37 -2.46 13.04
N GLU A 194 13.36 -2.73 13.89
CA GLU A 194 14.23 -3.90 13.76
C GLU A 194 13.42 -5.21 13.78
N PHE A 195 12.40 -5.29 14.64
CA PHE A 195 11.52 -6.45 14.71
C PHE A 195 10.60 -6.58 13.48
N MET A 196 10.08 -5.47 12.94
CA MET A 196 9.31 -5.50 11.69
C MET A 196 10.19 -5.95 10.51
N LYS A 197 11.42 -5.42 10.41
CA LYS A 197 12.40 -5.78 9.37
C LYS A 197 12.89 -7.22 9.48
N SER A 198 13.02 -7.77 10.69
CA SER A 198 13.45 -9.16 10.89
C SER A 198 12.45 -10.19 10.33
N ARG A 199 11.19 -9.78 10.16
CA ARG A 199 10.08 -10.63 9.68
C ARG A 199 9.80 -11.85 10.55
N GLU A 200 10.30 -11.88 11.79
CA GLU A 200 10.02 -12.97 12.72
C GLU A 200 8.53 -13.11 13.02
N TRP A 201 7.81 -12.00 13.05
CA TRP A 201 6.36 -11.93 13.27
C TRP A 201 5.53 -12.64 12.21
N VAL A 202 6.07 -12.95 11.03
CA VAL A 202 5.35 -13.68 9.97
C VAL A 202 5.26 -15.17 10.29
N LYS A 203 6.09 -15.69 11.20
CA LYS A 203 6.00 -17.09 11.66
C LYS A 203 4.74 -17.26 12.50
N LYS A 204 3.89 -18.22 12.12
CA LYS A 204 2.59 -18.45 12.76
C LYS A 204 2.68 -18.57 14.28
N ASP A 205 3.59 -19.41 14.78
CA ASP A 205 3.75 -19.64 16.22
C ASP A 205 4.22 -18.39 16.98
N VAL A 206 5.04 -17.55 16.34
CA VAL A 206 5.49 -16.27 16.90
C VAL A 206 4.31 -15.30 16.94
N LEU A 207 3.56 -15.16 15.84
CA LEU A 207 2.44 -14.25 15.75
C LEU A 207 1.34 -14.60 16.76
N GLU A 208 0.96 -15.87 16.85
CA GLU A 208 -0.05 -16.33 17.80
C GLU A 208 0.36 -16.06 19.25
N ARG A 209 1.65 -16.22 19.60
CA ARG A 209 2.18 -15.81 20.92
C ARG A 209 2.08 -14.29 21.15
N ILE A 210 2.35 -13.48 20.13
CA ILE A 210 2.23 -12.02 20.21
C ILE A 210 0.76 -11.61 20.38
N LEU A 211 -0.17 -12.23 19.65
CA LEU A 211 -1.60 -11.90 19.68
C LEU A 211 -2.23 -12.11 21.06
N ILE A 212 -1.79 -13.14 21.81
CA ILE A 212 -2.28 -13.40 23.18
C ILE A 212 -1.63 -12.50 24.24
N THR A 213 -0.70 -11.61 23.86
CA THR A 213 -0.12 -10.64 24.80
C THR A 213 -1.24 -9.74 25.36
N PRO A 214 -1.41 -9.67 26.69
CA PRO A 214 -2.40 -8.80 27.31
C PRO A 214 -2.17 -7.33 26.95
N PRO A 215 -3.23 -6.51 26.87
CA PRO A 215 -3.10 -5.06 26.72
C PRO A 215 -2.22 -4.46 27.83
#